data_AF-A0A0S3PVS5-F1
#
_entry.id   AF-A0A0S3PVS5-F1
#
_cell.length_a   1.000
_cell.length_b   1.000
_cell.length_c   1.000
_cell.angle_alpha   90.00
_cell.angle_beta   90.00
_cell.angle_gamma   90.00
#
_symmetry.space_group_name_H-M   'P 1'
#
loop_
_entity.id
_entity.type
_entity.pdbx_description
1 polymer ?
#
loop_
_entity_poly.entity_id
_entity_poly.type
_entity_poly.pdbx_seq_one_letter_code
_entity_poly.pdbx_strand_id
1 'polypeptide(L)'
;MVTVLDRTQRMRVSRRDLLRGASAFGALVAVGGNVVISSREAWAVEATALKPSTVATLVQMARDIYPHDQVPDKHYAIAIKAQDAKAAKDPKVKALLETGVAALDKKAGKGGYAKLGWEEERVKHLQAIEKSPFFQAIRGDLVVSLYNQKEIWPIFGYEGESYSKGGYIARGFDDIEWL
;
A
#
# COMPACT_ATOMS: atom_id res chain seq x y z
N MET A 1 23.15 -39.75 -27.79
CA MET A 1 23.08 -40.01 -26.34
C MET A 1 22.29 -38.86 -25.72
N VAL A 2 21.04 -39.09 -25.33
CA VAL A 2 20.11 -38.07 -24.81
C VAL A 2 20.00 -38.29 -23.30
N THR A 3 20.39 -37.30 -22.51
CA THR A 3 20.20 -37.31 -21.05
C THR A 3 18.86 -36.67 -20.75
N VAL A 4 17.91 -37.49 -20.29
CA VAL A 4 16.63 -37.02 -19.74
C VAL A 4 16.85 -36.61 -18.29
N LEU A 5 16.60 -35.33 -17.97
CA LEU A 5 16.57 -34.85 -16.59
C LEU A 5 15.16 -35.07 -16.03
N ASP A 6 14.99 -36.15 -15.26
CA ASP A 6 13.87 -36.28 -14.35
C ASP A 6 14.13 -35.39 -13.12
N ARG A 7 13.25 -34.41 -12.87
CA ARG A 7 13.32 -33.60 -11.65
C ARG A 7 11.95 -33.10 -11.21
N THR A 8 10.99 -34.00 -10.98
CA THR A 8 9.90 -33.70 -10.02
C THR A 8 10.40 -33.84 -8.58
N GLN A 9 11.27 -32.93 -8.15
CA GLN A 9 11.65 -32.82 -6.75
C GLN A 9 10.54 -32.04 -6.01
N ARG A 10 9.55 -32.75 -5.45
CA ARG A 10 8.54 -32.14 -4.57
C ARG A 10 9.27 -31.51 -3.38
N MET A 11 9.29 -30.18 -3.34
CA MET A 11 9.87 -29.41 -2.23
C MET A 11 9.13 -29.76 -0.93
N ARG A 12 9.75 -30.58 -0.08
CA ARG A 12 9.26 -30.86 1.27
C ARG A 12 9.59 -29.68 2.16
N VAL A 13 8.63 -28.78 2.35
CA VAL A 13 8.74 -27.67 3.31
C VAL A 13 8.73 -28.24 4.72
N SER A 14 9.80 -28.06 5.51
CA SER A 14 9.80 -28.50 6.90
C SER A 14 9.01 -27.53 7.78
N ARG A 15 8.53 -27.97 8.95
CA ARG A 15 7.87 -27.08 9.93
C ARG A 15 8.75 -25.90 10.34
N ARG A 16 10.08 -26.08 10.36
CA ARG A 16 11.04 -25.00 10.63
C ARG A 16 11.14 -24.02 9.47
N ASP A 17 11.06 -24.50 8.23
CA ASP A 17 11.05 -23.62 7.06
C ASP A 17 9.73 -22.85 6.97
N LEU A 18 8.61 -23.49 7.35
CA LEU A 18 7.31 -22.84 7.52
C LEU A 18 7.36 -21.76 8.61
N LEU A 19 7.94 -22.05 9.78
CA LEU A 19 8.07 -21.07 10.88
C LEU A 19 9.06 -19.94 10.55
N ARG A 20 10.15 -20.22 9.82
CA ARG A 20 11.06 -19.20 9.31
C ARG A 20 10.40 -18.32 8.25
N GLY A 21 9.56 -18.93 7.39
CA GLY A 21 8.73 -18.21 6.43
C GLY A 21 7.67 -17.34 7.12
N ALA A 22 7.04 -17.85 8.18
CA ALA A 22 5.99 -17.15 8.92
C ALA A 22 6.45 -15.81 9.52
N SER A 23 7.71 -15.69 9.94
CA SER A 23 8.28 -14.41 10.41
C SER A 23 8.46 -13.34 9.32
N ALA A 24 8.38 -13.71 8.04
CA ALA A 24 8.49 -12.77 6.91
C ALA A 24 7.11 -12.29 6.40
N PHE A 25 6.01 -12.78 6.97
CA PHE A 25 4.66 -12.45 6.48
C PHE A 25 4.13 -11.07 6.90
N GLY A 26 4.88 -10.28 7.67
CA GLY A 26 4.40 -8.98 8.18
C GLY A 26 4.83 -7.75 7.37
N ALA A 27 6.07 -7.70 6.89
CA ALA A 27 6.62 -6.48 6.30
C ALA A 27 6.39 -6.46 4.79
N LEU A 28 5.50 -5.59 4.30
CA LEU A 28 5.25 -5.34 2.87
C LEU A 28 6.47 -4.75 2.15
N VAL A 29 7.41 -4.16 2.91
CA VAL A 29 8.50 -3.33 2.40
C VAL A 29 9.79 -3.49 3.23
N ALA A 30 10.95 -3.39 2.57
CA ALA A 30 12.27 -3.16 3.15
C ALA A 30 12.79 -1.74 2.85
N VAL A 31 13.58 -1.17 3.77
CA VAL A 31 14.18 0.18 3.62
C VAL A 31 15.68 0.06 3.36
N GLY A 32 16.18 0.70 2.29
CA GLY A 32 17.60 0.78 1.95
C GLY A 32 17.98 2.18 1.48
N GLY A 33 18.83 2.88 2.23
CA GLY A 33 19.13 4.29 1.98
C GLY A 33 17.85 5.13 2.01
N ASN A 34 17.63 5.93 0.96
CA ASN A 34 16.40 6.71 0.77
C ASN A 34 15.28 5.95 0.05
N VAL A 35 15.43 4.64 -0.19
CA VAL A 35 14.51 3.84 -1.00
C VAL A 35 13.73 2.86 -0.13
N VAL A 36 12.45 2.72 -0.48
CA VAL A 36 11.45 1.82 0.09
C VAL A 36 11.14 0.79 -0.99
N ILE A 37 11.50 -0.47 -0.75
CA ILE A 37 11.44 -1.56 -1.73
C ILE A 37 10.41 -2.58 -1.27
N SER A 38 9.50 -3.02 -2.14
CA SER A 38 8.59 -4.10 -1.79
C SER A 38 9.33 -5.40 -1.46
N SER A 39 8.85 -6.13 -0.47
CA SER A 39 9.35 -7.48 -0.16
C SER A 39 8.69 -8.58 -1.00
N ARG A 40 7.61 -8.25 -1.73
CA ARG A 40 6.73 -9.22 -2.42
C ARG A 40 6.52 -8.94 -3.90
N GLU A 41 6.57 -7.67 -4.28
CA GLU A 41 6.29 -7.21 -5.64
C GLU A 41 7.52 -6.55 -6.28
N ALA A 42 7.51 -6.37 -7.60
CA ALA A 42 8.59 -5.72 -8.33
C ALA A 42 8.41 -4.19 -8.37
N TRP A 43 8.47 -3.51 -7.22
CA TRP A 43 8.48 -2.05 -7.15
C TRP A 43 9.37 -1.50 -6.03
N ALA A 44 9.82 -0.27 -6.25
CA ALA A 44 10.52 0.55 -5.27
C ALA A 44 10.08 2.00 -5.40
N VAL A 45 10.09 2.74 -4.29
CA VAL A 45 9.79 4.16 -4.25
C VAL A 45 10.89 4.87 -3.47
N GLU A 46 11.39 5.96 -4.03
CA GLU A 46 12.34 6.84 -3.34
C GLU A 46 11.59 7.80 -2.42
N ALA A 47 12.05 7.95 -1.18
CA ALA A 47 11.62 8.99 -0.26
C ALA A 47 12.48 10.25 -0.44
N THR A 48 11.84 11.37 -0.74
CA THR A 48 12.51 12.64 -1.07
C THR A 48 12.43 13.65 0.06
N ALA A 49 11.23 13.87 0.64
CA ALA A 49 11.04 14.82 1.73
C ALA A 49 10.82 14.13 3.08
N LEU A 50 10.13 12.99 3.08
CA LEU A 50 9.86 12.18 4.24
C LEU A 50 11.01 11.21 4.53
N LYS A 51 11.08 10.70 5.76
CA LYS A 51 11.99 9.59 6.06
C LYS A 51 11.52 8.32 5.33
N PRO A 52 12.43 7.47 4.87
CA PRO A 52 12.08 6.19 4.24
C PRO A 52 11.22 5.29 5.14
N SER A 53 11.48 5.28 6.46
CA SER A 53 10.63 4.57 7.42
C SER A 53 9.21 5.14 7.49
N THR A 54 9.06 6.47 7.40
CA THR A 54 7.76 7.14 7.33
C THR A 54 7.00 6.69 6.09
N VAL A 55 7.67 6.70 4.93
CA VAL A 55 7.08 6.24 3.67
C VAL A 55 6.66 4.76 3.76
N ALA A 56 7.50 3.88 4.30
CA ALA A 56 7.16 2.46 4.48
C ALA A 56 5.90 2.28 5.36
N THR A 57 5.82 2.98 6.49
CA THR A 57 4.61 2.95 7.36
C THR A 57 3.39 3.52 6.66
N LEU A 58 3.53 4.60 5.90
CA LEU A 58 2.42 5.20 5.14
C LEU A 58 1.90 4.27 4.04
N VAL A 59 2.78 3.53 3.36
CA VAL A 59 2.33 2.54 2.35
C VAL A 59 1.51 1.43 3.00
N GLN A 60 1.97 0.88 4.13
CA GLN A 60 1.20 -0.12 4.89
C GLN A 60 -0.13 0.45 5.37
N MET A 61 -0.12 1.66 5.95
CA MET A 61 -1.32 2.34 6.41
C MET A 61 -2.31 2.60 5.26
N ALA A 62 -1.83 2.97 4.07
CA ALA A 62 -2.69 3.17 2.91
C ALA A 62 -3.39 1.88 2.48
N ARG A 63 -2.67 0.75 2.49
CA ARG A 63 -3.22 -0.58 2.23
C ARG A 63 -4.29 -0.95 3.25
N ASP A 64 -4.04 -0.72 4.53
CA ASP A 64 -4.97 -1.07 5.60
C ASP A 64 -6.22 -0.14 5.64
N ILE A 65 -6.13 1.11 5.15
CA ILE A 65 -7.28 2.04 5.07
C ILE A 65 -8.23 1.67 3.92
N TYR A 66 -7.70 1.28 2.77
CA TYR A 66 -8.48 0.84 1.60
C TYR A 66 -7.99 -0.54 1.15
N PRO A 67 -8.40 -1.63 1.83
CA PRO A 67 -7.84 -2.96 1.65
C PRO A 67 -8.42 -3.67 0.41
N HIS A 68 -7.85 -3.40 -0.77
CA HIS A 68 -8.29 -4.00 -2.04
C HIS A 68 -7.39 -5.16 -2.45
N ASP A 69 -7.87 -6.39 -2.29
CA ASP A 69 -7.12 -7.61 -2.63
C ASP A 69 -6.65 -7.65 -4.10
N GLN A 70 -7.44 -7.10 -5.02
CA GLN A 70 -7.15 -7.09 -6.44
C GLN A 70 -6.20 -5.96 -6.88
N VAL A 71 -5.94 -4.96 -6.03
CA VAL A 71 -5.07 -3.83 -6.37
C VAL A 71 -3.63 -4.13 -5.92
N PRO A 72 -2.64 -4.13 -6.83
CA PRO A 72 -1.23 -4.31 -6.46
C PRO A 72 -0.70 -3.18 -5.58
N ASP A 73 0.22 -3.50 -4.66
CA ASP A 73 0.73 -2.57 -3.65
C ASP A 73 1.48 -1.36 -4.25
N LYS A 74 2.02 -1.52 -5.47
CA LYS A 74 2.65 -0.41 -6.22
C LYS A 74 1.75 0.82 -6.33
N HIS A 75 0.42 0.65 -6.41
CA HIS A 75 -0.52 1.78 -6.53
C HIS A 75 -0.65 2.56 -5.23
N TYR A 76 -0.53 1.89 -4.08
CA TYR A 76 -0.44 2.55 -2.78
C TYR A 76 0.90 3.27 -2.63
N ALA A 77 2.00 2.68 -3.10
CA ALA A 77 3.31 3.34 -3.13
C ALA A 77 3.31 4.61 -3.99
N ILE A 78 2.66 4.59 -5.16
CA ILE A 78 2.47 5.77 -6.01
C ILE A 78 1.67 6.86 -5.30
N ALA A 79 0.57 6.49 -4.63
CA ALA A 79 -0.24 7.44 -3.86
C ALA A 79 0.58 8.12 -2.75
N ILE A 80 1.39 7.35 -2.00
CA ILE A 80 2.29 7.89 -0.97
C ILE A 80 3.42 8.73 -1.59
N LYS A 81 3.92 8.39 -2.79
CA LYS A 81 4.91 9.23 -3.49
C LYS A 81 4.37 10.62 -3.80
N ALA A 82 3.09 10.74 -4.14
CA ALA A 82 2.45 12.03 -4.33
C ALA A 82 2.36 12.84 -3.02
N GLN A 83 2.14 12.18 -1.88
CA GLN A 83 2.16 12.82 -0.56
C GLN A 83 3.56 13.27 -0.15
N ASP A 84 4.59 12.45 -0.40
CA ASP A 84 5.99 12.82 -0.21
C ASP A 84 6.36 14.07 -1.02
N ALA A 85 5.90 14.15 -2.27
CA ALA A 85 6.07 15.35 -3.11
C ALA A 85 5.32 16.58 -2.57
N LYS A 86 4.15 16.40 -1.93
CA LYS A 86 3.45 17.49 -1.23
C LYS A 86 4.22 17.93 0.02
N ALA A 87 4.76 16.99 0.78
CA ALA A 87 5.59 17.26 1.95
C ALA A 87 6.89 18.01 1.61
N ALA A 88 7.43 17.82 0.39
CA ALA A 88 8.56 18.59 -0.12
C ALA A 88 8.23 20.09 -0.30
N LYS A 89 6.96 20.42 -0.58
CA LYS A 89 6.49 21.78 -0.89
C LYS A 89 5.90 22.49 0.32
N ASP A 90 5.38 21.74 1.29
CA ASP A 90 4.74 22.28 2.50
C ASP A 90 5.32 21.66 3.78
N PRO A 91 6.10 22.42 4.57
CA PRO A 91 6.63 21.97 5.85
C PRO A 91 5.56 21.53 6.86
N LYS A 92 4.34 22.08 6.80
CA LYS A 92 3.23 21.68 7.67
C LYS A 92 2.75 20.27 7.34
N VAL A 93 2.65 19.94 6.04
CA VAL A 93 2.32 18.58 5.59
C VAL A 93 3.42 17.61 6.03
N LYS A 94 4.69 17.96 5.82
CA LYS A 94 5.81 17.12 6.28
C LYS A 94 5.74 16.87 7.79
N ALA A 95 5.52 17.91 8.59
CA ALA A 95 5.42 17.79 10.04
C ALA A 95 4.22 16.93 10.47
N LEU A 96 3.05 17.10 9.83
CA LEU A 96 1.86 16.28 10.10
C LEU A 96 2.13 14.79 9.86
N LEU A 97 2.75 14.46 8.72
CA LEU A 97 3.04 13.08 8.33
C LEU A 97 4.09 12.42 9.23
N GLU A 98 5.22 13.09 9.43
CA GLU A 98 6.31 12.58 10.28
C GLU A 98 5.87 12.40 11.74
N THR A 99 5.16 13.38 12.29
CA THR A 99 4.68 13.31 13.68
C THR A 99 3.58 12.27 13.84
N GLY A 100 2.67 12.18 12.86
CA GLY A 100 1.59 11.19 12.86
C GLY A 100 2.11 9.76 12.82
N VAL A 101 3.05 9.48 11.91
CA VAL A 101 3.70 8.16 11.84
C VAL A 101 4.50 7.87 13.12
N ALA A 102 5.27 8.82 13.63
CA ALA A 102 6.02 8.59 14.87
C ALA A 102 5.09 8.26 16.07
N ALA A 103 3.92 8.93 16.16
CA ALA A 103 2.93 8.64 17.18
C ALA A 103 2.27 7.26 16.98
N LEU A 104 1.96 6.89 15.74
CA LEU A 104 1.40 5.58 15.39
C LEU A 104 2.38 4.45 15.70
N ASP A 105 3.63 4.57 15.24
CA ASP A 105 4.70 3.59 15.50
C ASP A 105 4.97 3.44 17.00
N LYS A 106 4.96 4.55 17.76
CA LYS A 106 5.10 4.50 19.22
C LYS A 106 3.97 3.71 19.88
N LYS A 107 2.72 3.88 19.42
CA LYS A 107 1.57 3.12 19.93
C LYS A 107 1.64 1.64 19.58
N ALA A 108 2.17 1.30 18.39
CA ALA A 108 2.37 -0.07 17.94
C ALA A 108 3.50 -0.80 18.69
N GLY A 109 4.43 -0.05 19.31
CA GLY A 109 5.48 -0.61 20.15
C GLY A 109 6.70 -1.08 19.35
N LYS A 110 7.38 -2.12 19.85
CA LYS A 110 8.68 -2.54 19.30
C LYS A 110 8.52 -3.00 17.85
N GLY A 111 9.16 -2.28 16.94
CA GLY A 111 9.13 -2.57 15.50
C GLY A 111 8.25 -1.64 14.69
N GLY A 112 7.40 -0.84 15.35
CA GLY A 112 6.50 0.11 14.68
C GLY A 112 5.28 -0.58 14.03
N TYR A 113 4.38 0.25 13.52
CA TYR A 113 3.08 -0.17 12.99
C TYR A 113 3.22 -1.13 11.80
N ALA A 114 4.13 -0.82 10.88
CA ALA A 114 4.32 -1.60 9.66
C ALA A 114 4.85 -3.02 9.89
N LYS A 115 5.35 -3.32 11.10
CA LYS A 115 5.87 -4.65 11.46
C LYS A 115 4.89 -5.49 12.27
N LEU A 116 3.71 -4.95 12.60
CA LEU A 116 2.65 -5.73 13.23
C LEU A 116 2.19 -6.82 12.24
N GLY A 117 2.24 -8.07 12.71
CA GLY A 117 2.09 -9.24 11.85
C GLY A 117 0.67 -9.44 11.33
N TRP A 118 -0.33 -9.17 12.17
CA TRP A 118 -1.74 -9.38 11.84
C TRP A 118 -2.42 -8.08 11.45
N GLU A 119 -3.20 -8.12 10.37
CA GLU A 119 -3.98 -6.96 9.92
C GLU A 119 -4.96 -6.48 11.00
N GLU A 120 -5.60 -7.39 11.72
CA GLU A 120 -6.53 -7.03 12.81
C GLU A 120 -5.84 -6.16 13.88
N GLU A 121 -4.58 -6.42 14.19
CA GLU A 121 -3.80 -5.60 15.13
C GLU A 121 -3.55 -4.20 14.55
N ARG A 122 -3.15 -4.12 13.28
CA ARG A 122 -2.95 -2.85 12.58
C ARG A 122 -4.24 -2.03 12.54
N VAL A 123 -5.35 -2.66 12.18
CA VAL A 123 -6.68 -2.02 12.13
C VAL A 123 -7.09 -1.46 13.49
N LYS A 124 -6.84 -2.17 14.60
CA LYS A 124 -7.09 -1.65 15.96
C LYS A 124 -6.32 -0.36 16.24
N HIS A 125 -5.06 -0.27 15.81
CA HIS A 125 -4.29 0.97 15.94
C HIS A 125 -4.84 2.10 15.07
N LEU A 126 -5.29 1.80 13.85
CA LEU A 126 -5.93 2.78 12.95
C LEU A 126 -7.25 3.31 13.51
N GLN A 127 -8.12 2.42 14.01
CA GLN A 127 -9.38 2.79 14.66
C GLN A 127 -9.13 3.72 15.86
N ALA A 128 -8.09 3.44 16.66
CA ALA A 128 -7.72 4.29 17.79
C ALA A 128 -7.24 5.70 17.40
N ILE A 129 -6.91 5.95 16.12
CA ILE A 129 -6.51 7.27 15.61
C ILE A 129 -7.45 7.81 14.53
N GLU A 130 -8.59 7.17 14.25
CA GLU A 130 -9.42 7.45 13.08
C GLU A 130 -9.91 8.91 13.05
N LYS A 131 -10.15 9.52 14.22
CA LYS A 131 -10.62 10.91 14.37
C LYS A 131 -9.48 11.95 14.34
N SER A 132 -8.23 11.50 14.26
CA SER A 132 -7.08 12.40 14.28
C SER A 132 -6.93 13.14 12.94
N PRO A 133 -6.40 14.38 12.95
CA PRO A 133 -6.09 15.10 11.71
C PRO A 133 -5.14 14.34 10.78
N PHE A 134 -4.18 13.59 11.35
CA PHE A 134 -3.25 12.76 10.58
C PHE A 134 -3.98 11.66 9.82
N PHE A 135 -4.81 10.86 10.49
CA PHE A 135 -5.56 9.79 9.83
C PHE A 135 -6.51 10.33 8.75
N GLN A 136 -7.24 11.40 9.07
CA GLN A 136 -8.18 12.02 8.12
C GLN A 136 -7.47 12.62 6.90
N ALA A 137 -6.28 13.21 7.08
CA ALA A 137 -5.48 13.71 5.96
C ALA A 137 -5.04 12.59 5.02
N ILE A 138 -4.54 11.46 5.56
CA ILE A 138 -4.16 10.30 4.75
C ILE A 138 -5.37 9.69 4.04
N ARG A 139 -6.45 9.40 4.79
CA ARG A 139 -7.67 8.80 4.25
C ARG A 139 -8.27 9.67 3.13
N GLY A 140 -8.35 10.99 3.35
CA GLY A 140 -8.93 11.93 2.40
C GLY A 140 -8.09 12.09 1.13
N ASP A 141 -6.77 12.17 1.27
CA ASP A 141 -5.87 12.23 0.11
C ASP A 141 -5.94 10.95 -0.74
N LEU A 142 -5.97 9.77 -0.09
CA LEU A 142 -6.04 8.47 -0.76
C LEU A 142 -7.28 8.31 -1.65
N VAL A 143 -8.42 8.94 -1.31
CA VAL A 143 -9.62 8.95 -2.18
C VAL A 143 -9.26 9.48 -3.58
N VAL A 144 -8.36 10.46 -3.66
CA VAL A 144 -7.94 11.04 -4.93
C VAL A 144 -6.69 10.34 -5.45
N SER A 145 -5.66 10.17 -4.62
CA SER A 145 -4.35 9.70 -5.06
C SER A 145 -4.31 8.20 -5.41
N LEU A 146 -5.17 7.37 -4.79
CA LEU A 146 -5.30 5.97 -5.16
C LEU A 146 -6.23 5.79 -6.38
N TYR A 147 -7.49 6.23 -6.27
CA TYR A 147 -8.52 5.93 -7.28
C TYR A 147 -8.39 6.71 -8.60
N ASN A 148 -7.60 7.79 -8.64
CA ASN A 148 -7.34 8.54 -9.87
C ASN A 148 -6.14 8.01 -10.67
N GLN A 149 -5.71 6.77 -10.44
CA GLN A 149 -4.72 6.08 -11.26
C GLN A 149 -5.45 5.29 -12.34
N LYS A 150 -5.25 5.64 -13.62
CA LYS A 150 -6.03 5.07 -14.73
C LYS A 150 -5.86 3.55 -14.85
N GLU A 151 -4.70 3.05 -14.45
CA GLU A 151 -4.34 1.64 -14.49
C GLU A 151 -5.21 0.76 -13.58
N ILE A 152 -5.84 1.31 -12.54
CA ILE A 152 -6.69 0.55 -11.62
C ILE A 152 -8.19 0.68 -11.93
N TRP A 153 -8.58 1.56 -12.84
CA TRP A 153 -9.98 1.75 -13.22
C TRP A 153 -10.67 0.46 -13.70
N PRO A 154 -10.04 -0.40 -14.53
CA PRO A 154 -10.65 -1.66 -14.94
C PRO A 154 -10.92 -2.63 -13.79
N ILE A 155 -10.13 -2.57 -12.71
CA ILE A 155 -10.34 -3.41 -11.51
C ILE A 155 -11.67 -3.06 -10.84
N PHE A 156 -12.07 -1.78 -10.89
CA PHE A 156 -13.30 -1.28 -10.30
C PHE A 156 -14.46 -1.19 -11.29
N GLY A 157 -14.30 -1.70 -12.52
CA GLY A 157 -15.32 -1.57 -13.57
C GLY A 157 -15.57 -0.12 -14.02
N TYR A 158 -14.62 0.79 -13.77
CA TYR A 158 -14.74 2.17 -14.24
C TYR A 158 -14.19 2.32 -15.66
N GLU A 159 -15.03 2.79 -16.58
CA GLU A 159 -14.70 2.86 -18.01
C GLU A 159 -13.90 4.10 -18.44
N GLY A 160 -13.59 4.99 -17.50
CA GLY A 160 -12.81 6.20 -17.74
C GLY A 160 -13.63 7.47 -17.89
N GLU A 161 -13.03 8.60 -18.26
CA GLU A 161 -13.77 9.86 -18.27
C GLU A 161 -14.88 9.90 -19.35
N SER A 162 -16.09 10.32 -18.96
CA SER A 162 -17.24 10.39 -19.87
C SER A 162 -17.31 11.70 -20.68
N TYR A 163 -16.79 12.79 -20.13
CA TYR A 163 -16.95 14.14 -20.69
C TYR A 163 -16.34 14.28 -22.09
N SER A 164 -15.08 13.88 -22.27
CA SER A 164 -14.38 13.93 -23.57
C SER A 164 -14.96 12.95 -24.59
N LYS A 165 -15.88 12.10 -24.14
CA LYS A 165 -16.41 10.97 -24.87
C LYS A 165 -17.93 11.06 -25.08
N GLY A 166 -18.56 12.20 -24.77
CA GLY A 166 -20.00 12.40 -25.03
C GLY A 166 -20.96 11.68 -24.07
N GLY A 167 -20.50 11.35 -22.86
CA GLY A 167 -21.31 10.67 -21.84
C GLY A 167 -21.25 9.13 -21.89
N TYR A 168 -22.01 8.48 -21.02
CA TYR A 168 -22.11 7.02 -20.90
C TYR A 168 -23.37 6.41 -21.55
N ILE A 169 -24.32 7.24 -22.02
CA ILE A 169 -25.61 6.77 -22.56
C ILE A 169 -25.42 5.69 -23.65
N ALA A 170 -24.37 5.78 -24.47
CA ALA A 170 -24.06 4.81 -25.52
C ALA A 170 -22.74 4.03 -25.28
N ARG A 171 -22.23 4.04 -24.04
CA ARG A 171 -21.01 3.34 -23.62
C ARG A 171 -21.07 3.06 -22.12
N GLY A 172 -21.45 1.87 -21.69
CA GLY A 172 -21.29 1.50 -20.28
C GLY A 172 -22.40 1.88 -19.31
N PHE A 173 -23.36 2.74 -19.68
CA PHE A 173 -24.45 3.11 -18.75
C PHE A 173 -25.25 1.89 -18.27
N ASP A 174 -25.47 0.92 -19.15
CA ASP A 174 -26.22 -0.31 -18.88
C ASP A 174 -25.32 -1.55 -18.69
N ASP A 175 -23.99 -1.40 -18.65
CA ASP A 175 -23.03 -2.52 -18.59
C ASP A 175 -22.77 -3.02 -17.14
N ILE A 176 -23.66 -2.69 -16.20
CA ILE A 176 -23.54 -3.02 -14.77
C ILE A 176 -24.44 -4.20 -14.38
N GLU A 177 -23.83 -5.31 -13.95
CA GLU A 177 -24.53 -6.54 -13.55
C GLU A 177 -25.16 -6.50 -12.14
N TRP A 178 -25.03 -5.40 -11.40
CA TRP A 178 -25.32 -5.34 -9.95
C TRP A 178 -26.44 -4.37 -9.55
N LEU A 179 -27.16 -3.77 -10.51
CA LEU A 179 -28.45 -3.13 -10.29
C LEU A 179 -29.59 -4.10 -10.63
#